data_AF-A0A7K2P796-F1
#
_entry.id   AF-A0A7K2P796-F1
#
_cell.length_a   1.000
_cell.length_b   1.000
_cell.length_c   1.000
_cell.angle_alpha   90.00
_cell.angle_beta   90.00
_cell.angle_gamma   90.00
#
_symmetry.space_group_name_H-M   'P 1'
#
loop_
_entity.id
_entity.type
_entity.pdbx_description
1 polymer ?
#
loop_
_entity_poly.entity_id
_entity_poly.type
_entity_poly.pdbx_seq_one_letter_code
_entity_poly.pdbx_strand_id
1 'polypeptide(L)'
;MPGDALSQDPAELRRRIDSSKAHPARVYDVFLGGKDHYPADLAAAAAGLAANPRGYLDVRHNRDFLRRAVTALAREDGIRQFLDIGTGLPTAENVHQIAQRIAPESRVVYVDN
;
A
#
# COMPACT_ATOMS: atom_id res chain seq x y z
N MET A 1 -26.21 -11.94 -7.88
CA MET A 1 -26.38 -12.31 -6.48
C MET A 1 -25.81 -11.19 -5.62
N PRO A 2 -26.62 -10.41 -4.88
CA PRO A 2 -26.11 -9.44 -3.93
C PRO A 2 -25.81 -10.20 -2.62
N GLY A 3 -24.69 -10.91 -2.60
CA GLY A 3 -24.23 -11.68 -1.44
C GLY A 3 -22.93 -11.08 -0.91
N ASP A 4 -22.91 -10.82 0.39
CA ASP A 4 -21.72 -10.51 1.21
C ASP A 4 -21.00 -9.18 0.95
N ALA A 5 -21.74 -8.09 0.72
CA ALA A 5 -21.13 -6.78 0.90
C ALA A 5 -20.83 -6.58 2.39
N LEU A 6 -19.54 -6.63 2.75
CA LEU A 6 -19.07 -6.35 4.11
C LEU A 6 -19.67 -5.02 4.59
N SER A 7 -20.16 -5.02 5.83
CA SER A 7 -20.71 -3.83 6.48
C SER A 7 -19.74 -2.66 6.32
N GLN A 8 -20.29 -1.53 5.85
CA GLN A 8 -19.55 -0.28 5.69
C GLN A 8 -19.68 0.61 6.94
N ASP A 9 -20.26 0.10 8.03
CA ASP A 9 -20.32 0.82 9.31
C ASP A 9 -18.89 1.05 9.85
N PRO A 10 -18.46 2.31 10.03
CA PRO A 10 -17.13 2.62 10.55
C PRO A 10 -16.82 1.97 11.90
N ALA A 11 -17.80 1.77 12.78
CA ALA A 11 -17.57 1.12 14.06
C ALA A 11 -17.26 -0.36 13.91
N GLU A 12 -17.93 -1.04 12.99
CA GLU A 12 -17.68 -2.44 12.67
C GLU A 12 -16.35 -2.64 11.94
N LEU A 13 -16.02 -1.77 10.99
CA LEU A 13 -14.73 -1.78 10.30
C LEU A 13 -13.55 -1.63 11.27
N ARG A 14 -13.65 -0.73 12.25
CA ARG A 14 -12.62 -0.57 13.28
C ARG A 14 -12.42 -1.81 14.14
N ARG A 15 -13.50 -2.52 14.48
CA ARG A 15 -13.43 -3.77 15.28
C ARG A 15 -12.71 -4.90 14.54
N ARG A 16 -12.64 -4.84 13.21
CA ARG A 16 -11.94 -5.84 12.39
C ARG A 16 -10.43 -5.65 12.35
N ILE A 17 -9.92 -4.47 12.74
CA ILE A 17 -8.49 -4.22 12.80
C ILE A 17 -7.91 -4.86 14.07
N ASP A 18 -7.31 -6.03 13.92
CA ASP A 18 -6.51 -6.64 14.98
C ASP A 18 -5.19 -5.87 15.11
N SER A 19 -5.10 -5.04 16.15
CA SER A 19 -3.89 -4.26 16.48
C SER A 19 -2.88 -5.03 17.34
N SER A 20 -3.22 -6.24 17.79
CA SER A 20 -2.36 -7.08 18.63
C SER A 20 -1.39 -7.95 17.83
N LYS A 21 -1.65 -8.14 16.53
CA LYS A 21 -0.80 -8.89 15.61
C LYS A 21 -0.15 -7.97 14.60
N ALA A 22 1.09 -8.23 14.22
CA ALA A 22 1.73 -7.46 13.16
C ALA A 22 1.05 -7.73 11.81
N HIS A 23 0.92 -6.70 10.98
CA HIS A 23 0.38 -6.79 9.61
C HIS A 23 1.42 -6.32 8.58
N PRO A 24 1.64 -7.03 7.47
CA PRO A 24 2.67 -6.68 6.49
C PRO A 24 2.57 -5.24 5.97
N ALA A 25 1.36 -4.77 5.64
CA ALA A 25 1.16 -3.40 5.15
C ALA A 25 1.54 -2.32 6.19
N ARG A 26 1.29 -2.59 7.48
CA ARG A 26 1.64 -1.69 8.58
C ARG A 26 3.13 -1.70 8.88
N VAL A 27 3.78 -2.86 8.83
CA VAL A 27 5.24 -2.98 8.94
C VAL A 27 5.94 -2.27 7.76
N TYR A 28 5.39 -2.40 6.56
CA TYR A 28 5.87 -1.67 5.38
C TYR A 28 5.76 -0.16 5.58
N ASP A 29 4.65 0.33 6.15
CA ASP A 29 4.45 1.74 6.50
C ASP A 29 5.48 2.23 7.52
N VAL A 30 5.82 1.43 8.55
CA VAL A 30 6.90 1.75 9.49
C VAL A 30 8.23 1.99 8.77
N PHE A 31 8.60 1.13 7.82
CA PHE A 31 9.85 1.28 7.06
C PHE A 31 9.85 2.49 6.11
N LEU A 32 8.67 2.94 5.67
CA LEU A 32 8.53 4.21 4.95
C LEU A 32 8.56 5.44 5.87
N GLY A 33 8.49 5.26 7.18
CA GLY A 33 8.34 6.36 8.14
C GLY A 33 6.93 6.93 8.18
N GLY A 34 5.93 6.11 7.84
CA GLY A 34 4.52 6.44 8.01
C GLY A 34 4.08 6.40 9.48
N LYS A 35 2.77 6.48 9.70
CA LYS A 35 2.15 6.61 11.04
C LYS A 35 1.05 5.59 11.30
N ASP A 36 0.66 4.83 10.28
CA ASP A 36 -0.54 3.99 10.29
C ASP A 36 -0.17 2.56 10.71
N HIS A 37 0.34 2.46 11.94
CA HIS A 37 0.90 1.24 12.52
C HIS A 37 0.63 1.17 14.03
N TYR A 38 0.65 -0.03 14.59
CA TYR A 38 0.45 -0.31 16.01
C TYR A 38 1.74 -0.83 16.67
N PRO A 39 1.80 -0.95 18.02
CA PRO A 39 3.00 -1.45 18.70
C PRO A 39 3.47 -2.83 18.22
N ALA A 40 2.56 -3.72 17.82
CA ALA A 40 2.92 -5.03 17.26
C ALA A 40 3.70 -4.91 15.95
N ASP A 41 3.34 -3.95 15.09
CA ASP A 41 4.03 -3.69 13.82
C ASP A 41 5.41 -3.06 14.04
N LEU A 42 5.51 -2.12 14.99
CA LEU A 42 6.79 -1.51 15.39
C LEU A 42 7.78 -2.56 15.92
N ALA A 43 7.30 -3.49 16.77
CA ALA A 43 8.12 -4.58 17.28
C ALA A 43 8.61 -5.50 16.15
N ALA A 44 7.73 -5.85 15.20
CA ALA A 44 8.09 -6.65 14.04
C ALA A 44 9.11 -5.93 13.13
N ALA A 45 8.92 -4.63 12.88
CA ALA A 45 9.84 -3.80 12.11
C ALA A 45 11.23 -3.72 12.77
N ALA A 46 11.27 -3.53 14.10
CA ALA A 46 12.50 -3.50 14.88
C ALA A 46 13.25 -4.84 14.82
N ALA A 47 12.54 -5.97 14.97
CA ALA A 47 13.13 -7.29 14.81
C ALA A 47 13.69 -7.52 13.40
N GLY A 48 12.96 -7.06 12.37
CA GLY A 48 13.43 -7.09 10.96
C GLY A 48 14.71 -6.29 10.75
N LEU A 49 14.80 -5.07 11.32
CA LEU A 49 16.02 -4.25 11.24
C LEU A 49 17.19 -4.82 12.05
N ALA A 50 16.92 -5.49 13.17
CA ALA A 50 17.96 -6.19 13.91
C ALA A 50 18.59 -7.33 13.08
N ALA A 51 17.77 -8.04 12.28
CA ALA A 51 18.24 -9.10 11.39
C ALA A 51 18.89 -8.57 10.10
N ASN A 52 18.35 -7.49 9.52
CA ASN A 52 18.88 -6.79 8.35
C ASN A 52 18.79 -5.27 8.55
N PRO A 53 19.88 -4.62 9.01
CA PRO A 53 19.89 -3.18 9.27
C PRO A 53 19.59 -2.30 8.05
N ARG A 54 19.67 -2.85 6.84
CA ARG A 54 19.41 -2.15 5.58
C ARG A 54 18.06 -2.49 4.95
N GLY A 55 17.25 -3.35 5.58
CA GLY A 55 15.98 -3.83 4.99
C GLY A 55 14.96 -2.73 4.68
N TYR A 56 15.04 -1.58 5.37
CA TYR A 56 14.19 -0.42 5.04
C TYR A 56 14.44 0.13 3.61
N LEU A 57 15.63 -0.09 3.04
CA LEU A 57 15.95 0.34 1.68
C LEU A 57 15.13 -0.45 0.65
N ASP A 58 14.81 -1.71 0.92
CA ASP A 58 14.05 -2.56 0.00
C ASP A 58 12.65 -1.98 -0.26
N VAL A 59 12.02 -1.46 0.79
CA VAL A 59 10.72 -0.78 0.75
C VAL A 59 10.79 0.50 -0.09
N ARG A 60 11.88 1.29 0.04
CA ARG A 60 12.08 2.50 -0.77
C ARG A 60 12.31 2.17 -2.24
N HIS A 61 13.17 1.19 -2.52
CA HIS A 61 13.44 0.72 -3.88
C HIS A 61 12.17 0.17 -4.54
N ASN A 62 11.32 -0.53 -3.78
CA ASN A 62 10.04 -1.01 -4.27
C ASN A 62 9.11 0.16 -4.66
N ARG A 63 9.03 1.23 -3.85
CA ARG A 63 8.26 2.44 -4.21
C ARG A 63 8.82 3.14 -5.45
N ASP A 64 10.14 3.21 -5.58
CA ASP A 64 10.77 3.81 -6.74
C ASP A 64 10.52 2.99 -8.02
N PHE A 65 10.53 1.65 -7.90
CA PHE A 65 10.15 0.77 -8.99
C PHE A 65 8.69 0.99 -9.40
N LEU A 66 7.76 0.98 -8.44
CA LEU A 66 6.33 1.24 -8.70
C LEU A 66 6.14 2.56 -9.45
N ARG A 67 6.81 3.64 -9.01
CA ARG A 67 6.73 4.94 -9.68
C ARG A 67 7.18 4.86 -11.14
N ARG A 68 8.34 4.24 -11.41
CA ARG A 68 8.88 4.10 -12.76
C ARG A 68 7.97 3.24 -13.64
N ALA A 69 7.53 2.10 -13.11
CA ALA A 69 6.69 1.16 -13.85
C ALA A 69 5.34 1.78 -14.25
N VAL A 70 4.62 2.40 -13.30
CA VAL A 70 3.34 3.07 -13.60
C VAL A 70 3.54 4.23 -14.57
N THR A 71 4.64 4.98 -14.43
CA THR A 71 4.96 6.06 -15.36
C THR A 71 5.15 5.55 -16.79
N ALA A 72 5.96 4.50 -16.97
CA ALA A 72 6.19 3.91 -18.28
C ALA A 72 4.90 3.35 -18.89
N LEU A 73 4.13 2.57 -18.11
CA LEU A 73 2.85 2.00 -18.56
C LEU A 73 1.85 3.10 -19.00
N ALA A 74 1.74 4.20 -18.23
CA ALA A 74 0.82 5.27 -18.56
C ALA A 74 1.30 6.14 -19.74
N ARG A 75 2.60 6.48 -19.78
CA ARG A 75 3.17 7.42 -20.74
C ARG A 75 3.54 6.77 -22.07
N GLU A 76 4.24 5.65 -22.03
CA GLU A 76 4.84 4.99 -23.19
C GLU A 76 3.87 3.97 -23.79
N ASP A 77 3.26 3.12 -22.95
CA ASP A 77 2.38 2.05 -23.42
C ASP A 77 0.90 2.47 -23.54
N GLY A 78 0.55 3.68 -23.09
CA GLY A 78 -0.81 4.20 -23.22
C GLY A 78 -1.85 3.51 -22.33
N ILE A 79 -1.44 2.81 -21.26
CA ILE A 79 -2.37 2.15 -20.33
C ILE A 79 -3.21 3.18 -19.56
N ARG A 80 -4.51 2.92 -19.44
CA ARG A 80 -5.50 3.78 -18.74
C ARG A 80 -6.30 3.07 -17.67
N GLN A 81 -6.09 1.77 -17.48
CA GLN A 81 -6.80 0.96 -16.51
C GLN A 81 -5.79 0.13 -15.73
N PHE A 82 -5.77 0.30 -14.42
CA PHE A 82 -4.85 -0.40 -13.53
C PHE A 82 -5.66 -1.17 -12.48
N LEU A 83 -5.21 -2.39 -12.19
CA LEU A 83 -5.65 -3.18 -11.05
C LEU A 83 -4.42 -3.42 -10.18
N ASP A 84 -4.42 -2.81 -9.00
CA ASP A 84 -3.33 -2.91 -8.02
C ASP A 84 -3.75 -3.84 -6.89
N ILE A 85 -3.05 -4.96 -6.74
CA ILE A 85 -3.35 -6.04 -5.79
C ILE A 85 -2.24 -6.08 -4.76
N GLY A 86 -2.60 -5.97 -3.48
CA GLY A 86 -1.62 -5.76 -2.41
C GLY A 86 -1.18 -4.30 -2.35
N THR A 87 -2.12 -3.37 -2.50
CA THR A 87 -1.89 -1.92 -2.48
C THR A 87 -1.21 -1.43 -1.21
N GLY A 88 -1.45 -2.12 -0.09
CA GLY A 88 -1.05 -1.69 1.23
C GLY A 88 -1.78 -0.42 1.67
N LEU A 89 -1.17 0.29 2.62
CA LEU A 89 -1.72 1.54 3.15
C LEU A 89 -1.44 2.71 2.19
N PRO A 90 -2.30 3.74 2.17
CA PRO A 90 -2.06 4.93 1.33
C PRO A 90 -0.75 5.62 1.69
N THR A 91 0.13 5.81 0.71
CA THR A 91 1.42 6.52 0.88
C THR A 91 1.50 7.76 -0.01
N ALA A 92 2.64 8.47 -0.01
CA ALA A 92 2.91 9.43 -1.07
C ALA A 92 3.01 8.73 -2.44
N GLU A 93 2.47 9.37 -3.47
CA GLU A 93 2.48 8.92 -4.87
C GLU A 93 1.90 7.51 -5.07
N ASN A 94 0.60 7.38 -4.83
CA ASN A 94 -0.17 6.19 -5.15
C ASN A 94 -0.33 6.03 -6.69
N VAL A 95 -0.59 4.81 -7.15
CA VAL A 95 -0.73 4.46 -8.59
C VAL A 95 -1.63 5.43 -9.36
N HIS A 96 -2.81 5.77 -8.85
CA HIS A 96 -3.74 6.71 -9.48
C HIS A 96 -3.16 8.12 -9.60
N GLN A 97 -2.43 8.59 -8.58
CA GLN A 97 -1.81 9.92 -8.61
C GLN A 97 -0.73 10.00 -9.67
N ILE A 98 0.04 8.92 -9.88
CA ILE A 98 1.06 8.85 -10.92
C ILE A 98 0.40 8.76 -12.30
N ALA A 99 -0.54 7.84 -12.48
CA ALA A 99 -1.21 7.61 -13.76
C ALA A 99 -2.03 8.84 -14.20
N GLN A 100 -2.82 9.45 -13.31
CA GLN A 100 -3.68 10.59 -13.63
C GLN A 100 -2.91 11.89 -13.85
N ARG A 101 -1.70 12.03 -13.30
CA ARG A 101 -0.79 13.14 -13.64
C ARG A 101 -0.36 13.09 -15.11
N ILE A 102 -0.29 11.90 -15.69
CA ILE A 102 0.09 11.66 -17.09
C ILE A 102 -1.15 11.69 -18.00
N ALA A 103 -2.21 11.00 -17.57
CA ALA A 103 -3.46 10.83 -18.32
C ALA A 103 -4.66 10.88 -17.35
N PRO A 104 -5.30 12.05 -17.17
CA PRO A 104 -6.35 12.29 -16.16
C PRO A 104 -7.53 11.32 -16.22
N GLU A 105 -7.80 10.72 -17.38
CA GLU A 105 -8.85 9.73 -17.62
C GLU A 105 -8.51 8.33 -17.10
N SER A 106 -7.31 8.13 -16.55
CA SER A 106 -6.86 6.85 -16.00
C SER A 106 -7.71 6.40 -14.82
N ARG A 107 -8.06 5.12 -14.80
CA ARG A 107 -8.86 4.45 -13.78
C ARG A 107 -7.99 3.43 -13.05
N VAL A 108 -8.12 3.38 -11.72
CA VAL A 108 -7.37 2.45 -10.87
C VAL A 108 -8.32 1.80 -9.88
N VAL A 109 -8.22 0.48 -9.76
CA VAL A 109 -8.85 -0.30 -8.69
C VAL A 109 -7.74 -0.79 -7.76
N TYR A 110 -7.94 -0.57 -6.47
CA TYR A 110 -7.04 -1.00 -5.39
C TYR A 110 -7.67 -2.15 -4.62
N VAL A 111 -6.89 -3.17 -4.32
CA VAL A 111 -7.35 -4.37 -3.58
C VAL A 111 -6.30 -4.73 -2.53
N ASP A 112 -6.74 -4.92 -1.29
CA ASP A 112 -5.94 -5.40 -0.16
C ASP A 112 -6.81 -6.21 0.81
N ASN A 113 -6.23 -6.80 1.87
CA ASN A 113 -6.90 -7.70 2.82
C ASN A 113 -6.96 -7.11 4.24
#